data_AF-A0A6C8H3E3-F1
#
_entry.id   AF-A0A6C8H3E3-F1
#
_cell.length_a   1.000
_cell.length_b   1.000
_cell.length_c   1.000
_cell.angle_alpha   90.00
_cell.angle_beta   90.00
_cell.angle_gamma   90.00
#
_symmetry.space_group_name_H-M   'P 1'
#
loop_
_entity.id
_entity.type
_entity.pdbx_description
1 polymer ?
#
loop_
_entity_poly.entity_id
_entity_poly.type
_entity_poly.pdbx_seq_one_letter_code
_entity_poly.pdbx_strand_id
1 'polypeptide(L)'
;MPYDSVYSEKRPPGTLRTAWRKFYSDAPAMVGLYGCAGLALLCIFGGWIAPYGIDQQFLGYQLLPPSWSRYGEVSFFLGTDDLGRDVLSRLLSAAARLS
;
A
#
# COMPACT_ATOMS: atom_id res chain seq x y z
N MET A 1 -8.62 33.52 -53.57
CA MET A 1 -9.57 33.22 -52.49
C MET A 1 -8.75 32.69 -51.32
N PRO A 2 -8.78 33.31 -50.13
CA PRO A 2 -8.08 32.76 -48.97
C PRO A 2 -8.88 31.57 -48.44
N TYR A 3 -8.24 30.42 -48.28
CA TYR A 3 -8.85 29.28 -47.61
C TYR A 3 -8.85 29.56 -46.11
N ASP A 4 -10.03 29.86 -45.58
CA ASP A 4 -10.26 30.00 -44.15
C ASP A 4 -9.82 28.72 -43.41
N SER A 5 -9.19 28.93 -42.26
CA SER A 5 -8.74 27.93 -41.29
C SER A 5 -9.90 27.22 -40.59
N VAL A 6 -10.89 26.75 -41.35
CA VAL A 6 -12.15 26.14 -40.86
C VAL A 6 -11.91 24.77 -40.22
N TYR A 7 -10.78 24.14 -40.53
CA TYR A 7 -10.27 22.99 -39.78
C TYR A 7 -9.42 23.46 -38.59
N SER A 8 -10.02 24.21 -37.68
CA SER A 8 -9.55 24.21 -36.30
C SER A 8 -9.84 22.81 -35.75
N GLU A 9 -9.01 21.84 -36.13
CA GLU A 9 -9.04 20.47 -35.67
C GLU A 9 -9.05 20.54 -34.15
N LYS A 10 -10.22 20.30 -33.54
CA LYS A 10 -10.39 20.18 -32.10
C LYS A 10 -9.50 19.02 -31.71
N ARG A 11 -8.24 19.30 -31.35
CA ARG A 11 -7.31 18.30 -30.84
C ARG A 11 -8.08 17.54 -29.78
N PRO A 12 -8.32 16.24 -29.94
CA PRO A 12 -9.07 15.49 -28.96
C PRO A 12 -8.41 15.74 -27.61
N PRO A 13 -9.19 16.06 -26.56
CA PRO A 13 -8.62 16.33 -25.25
C PRO A 13 -7.68 15.18 -24.91
N GLY A 14 -6.43 15.51 -24.53
CA GLY A 14 -5.33 14.55 -24.45
C GLY A 14 -5.79 13.23 -23.84
N THR A 15 -5.41 12.12 -24.48
CA THR A 15 -5.87 10.76 -24.14
C THR A 15 -5.77 10.47 -22.64
N LEU A 16 -4.69 10.93 -21.99
CA LEU A 16 -4.48 10.85 -20.55
C LEU A 16 -5.58 11.54 -19.72
N ARG A 17 -6.00 12.75 -20.12
CA ARG A 17 -7.03 13.53 -19.42
C ARG A 17 -8.41 12.90 -19.56
N THR A 18 -8.67 12.21 -20.66
CA THR A 18 -9.93 11.50 -20.90
C THR A 18 -9.95 10.16 -20.16
N ALA A 19 -8.82 9.44 -20.13
CA ALA A 19 -8.66 8.23 -19.34
C ALA A 19 -8.80 8.49 -17.84
N TRP A 20 -8.16 9.54 -17.32
CA TRP A 20 -8.27 9.94 -15.90
C TRP A 20 -9.71 10.28 -15.49
N ARG A 21 -10.44 10.97 -16.38
CA ARG A 21 -11.83 11.36 -16.11
C ARG A 21 -12.76 10.15 -16.03
N LYS A 22 -12.58 9.16 -16.93
CA LYS A 22 -13.32 7.90 -16.89
C LYS A 22 -12.98 7.10 -15.63
N PHE A 23 -11.70 6.98 -15.31
CA PHE A 23 -11.22 6.27 -14.14
C PHE A 23 -11.77 6.86 -12.83
N TYR A 24 -11.85 8.20 -12.73
CA TYR A 24 -12.43 8.87 -11.55
C TYR A 24 -13.96 8.73 -11.46
N SER A 25 -14.66 8.49 -12.58
CA SER A 25 -16.09 8.21 -12.58
C SER A 25 -16.44 6.79 -12.12
N ASP A 26 -15.46 5.88 -12.11
CA ASP A 26 -15.65 4.48 -11.71
C ASP A 26 -15.30 4.28 -10.24
N ALA A 27 -16.31 4.13 -9.38
CA ALA A 27 -16.15 3.86 -7.95
C ALA A 27 -15.23 2.66 -7.61
N PRO A 28 -15.34 1.48 -8.24
CA PRO A 28 -14.45 0.35 -7.92
C PRO A 28 -13.00 0.62 -8.34
N ALA A 29 -12.80 1.38 -9.41
CA ALA A 29 -11.47 1.76 -9.88
C ALA A 29 -10.78 2.71 -8.89
N MET A 30 -11.53 3.64 -8.31
CA MET A 30 -11.07 4.51 -7.23
C MET A 30 -10.77 3.75 -5.94
N VAL A 31 -11.60 2.78 -5.55
CA VAL A 31 -11.32 1.91 -4.41
C VAL A 31 -9.99 1.15 -4.60
N GLY A 32 -9.76 0.61 -5.79
CA GLY A 32 -8.49 -0.03 -6.14
C GLY A 32 -7.31 0.94 -6.06
N LEU A 33 -7.45 2.15 -6.62
CA LEU A 33 -6.42 3.19 -6.56
C LEU A 33 -6.07 3.55 -5.10
N TYR A 34 -7.07 3.80 -4.26
CA TYR A 34 -6.84 4.15 -2.86
C TYR A 34 -6.25 2.98 -2.07
N GLY A 35 -6.66 1.73 -2.35
CA GLY A 35 -6.06 0.54 -1.74
C GLY A 35 -4.58 0.40 -2.10
N CYS A 36 -4.25 0.51 -3.39
CA CYS A 36 -2.85 0.47 -3.85
C CYS A 36 -2.02 1.62 -3.28
N ALA A 37 -2.57 2.84 -3.25
CA ALA A 37 -1.90 4.00 -2.66
C ALA A 37 -1.66 3.79 -1.15
N GLY A 38 -2.65 3.26 -0.43
CA GLY A 38 -2.52 2.93 1.00
C GLY A 38 -1.43 1.89 1.26
N LEU A 39 -1.37 0.82 0.45
CA LEU A 39 -0.28 -0.17 0.54
C LEU A 39 1.08 0.45 0.22
N ALA A 40 1.18 1.29 -0.80
CA ALA A 40 2.42 1.99 -1.14
C ALA A 40 2.89 2.90 0.00
N LEU A 41 1.96 3.62 0.65
CA LEU A 41 2.26 4.42 1.83
C LEU A 41 2.73 3.55 3.00
N LEU A 42 2.09 2.42 3.27
CA LEU A 42 2.54 1.47 4.28
C LEU A 42 3.93 0.90 3.98
N CYS A 43 4.29 0.71 2.71
CA CYS A 43 5.66 0.29 2.35
C CYS A 43 6.68 1.40 2.63
N ILE A 44 6.41 2.64 2.22
CA ILE A 44 7.35 3.76 2.37
C ILE A 44 7.51 4.15 3.85
N PHE A 45 6.38 4.24 4.57
CA PHE A 45 6.36 4.64 5.99
C PHE A 45 6.42 3.45 6.95
N GLY A 46 6.55 2.22 6.44
CA GLY A 46 6.53 1.01 7.23
C GLY A 46 7.62 0.98 8.30
N GLY A 47 8.80 1.53 8.00
CA GLY A 47 9.89 1.62 8.98
C GLY A 47 9.60 2.55 10.17
N TRP A 48 8.67 3.50 10.03
CA TRP A 48 8.23 4.38 11.13
C TRP A 48 6.98 3.84 11.85
N ILE A 49 6.19 3.02 11.15
CA ILE A 49 4.96 2.41 11.67
C ILE A 49 5.24 1.09 12.40
N ALA A 50 6.36 0.42 12.08
CA ALA A 50 6.74 -0.83 12.70
C ALA A 50 6.79 -0.68 14.25
N PRO A 51 5.96 -1.44 14.99
CA PRO A 51 5.88 -1.31 16.45
C PRO A 51 7.15 -1.81 17.15
N TYR A 52 7.91 -2.71 16.53
CA TYR A 52 9.11 -3.31 17.09
C TYR A 52 10.32 -3.16 16.15
N GLY A 53 11.51 -3.14 16.75
CA GLY A 53 12.78 -3.16 16.00
C GLY A 53 13.01 -4.52 15.31
N ILE A 54 13.68 -4.51 14.16
CA ILE A 54 14.00 -5.73 13.38
C ILE A 54 14.78 -6.76 14.22
N ASP A 55 15.63 -6.27 15.11
CA ASP A 55 16.50 -7.10 15.97
C ASP A 55 15.87 -7.43 17.32
N GLN A 56 14.63 -6.98 17.59
CA GLN A 56 13.94 -7.31 18.84
C GLN A 56 13.41 -8.75 18.79
N GLN A 57 13.83 -9.53 19.78
CA GLN A 57 13.44 -10.92 19.95
C GLN A 57 12.78 -11.12 21.32
N PHE A 58 11.57 -11.65 21.33
CA PHE A 58 10.82 -11.94 22.55
C PHE A 58 10.86 -13.44 22.85
N LEU A 59 11.80 -13.85 23.70
CA LEU A 59 11.88 -15.24 24.14
C LEU A 59 10.62 -15.62 24.94
N GLY A 60 10.04 -16.79 24.61
CA GLY A 60 8.79 -17.27 25.19
C GLY A 60 7.53 -16.93 24.39
N TYR A 61 7.63 -15.99 23.44
CA TYR A 61 6.54 -15.64 22.51
C TYR A 61 6.81 -16.23 21.11
N GLN A 62 7.22 -17.49 21.04
CA GLN A 62 7.51 -18.16 19.76
C GLN A 62 6.23 -18.76 19.17
N LEU A 63 6.07 -18.67 17.86
CA LEU A 63 4.91 -19.22 17.15
C LEU A 63 3.57 -18.69 17.68
N LEU A 64 3.53 -17.42 18.08
CA LEU A 64 2.29 -16.80 18.54
C LEU A 64 1.33 -16.68 17.35
N PRO A 65 0.08 -17.14 17.47
CA PRO A 65 -0.88 -16.95 16.40
C PRO A 65 -1.24 -15.46 16.27
N PRO A 66 -1.78 -15.05 15.11
CA PRO A 66 -2.16 -13.66 14.87
C PRO A 66 -3.23 -13.19 15.85
N SER A 67 -3.33 -11.88 16.06
CA SER A 67 -4.14 -11.27 17.13
C SER A 67 -5.64 -11.57 17.05
N TRP A 68 -6.15 -11.97 15.89
CA TRP A 68 -7.53 -12.41 15.69
C TRP A 68 -7.78 -13.88 16.09
N SER A 69 -6.75 -14.59 16.54
CA SER A 69 -6.87 -15.93 17.11
C SER A 69 -7.15 -15.87 18.61
N ARG A 70 -7.76 -16.92 19.15
CA ARG A 70 -8.11 -17.04 20.58
C ARG A 70 -6.91 -16.96 21.53
N TYR A 71 -5.72 -17.29 21.04
CA TYR A 71 -4.45 -17.25 21.79
C TYR A 71 -3.47 -16.21 21.23
N GLY A 72 -3.97 -15.28 20.40
CA GLY A 72 -3.18 -14.21 19.81
C GLY A 72 -3.10 -13.00 20.74
N GLU A 73 -2.02 -12.24 20.61
CA GLU A 73 -1.80 -11.00 21.36
C GLU A 73 -1.90 -9.80 20.43
N VAL A 74 -2.57 -8.73 20.86
CA VAL A 74 -2.72 -7.50 20.06
C VAL A 74 -1.37 -6.79 19.87
N SER A 75 -0.46 -6.99 20.83
CA SER A 75 0.94 -6.59 20.75
C SER A 75 1.59 -7.14 19.47
N PHE A 76 1.29 -8.39 19.11
CA PHE A 76 1.82 -9.06 17.91
C PHE A 76 0.70 -9.26 16.88
N PHE A 77 0.37 -8.20 16.13
CA PHE A 77 -0.80 -8.17 15.24
C PHE A 77 -0.87 -9.35 14.26
N LEU A 78 0.25 -9.66 13.58
CA LEU A 78 0.36 -10.84 12.70
C LEU A 78 0.92 -12.09 13.40
N GLY A 79 1.22 -11.99 14.68
CA GLY A 79 1.91 -13.02 15.45
C GLY A 79 3.43 -12.93 15.33
N THR A 80 4.10 -13.97 15.82
CA THR A 80 5.56 -14.05 15.88
C THR A 80 6.08 -15.26 15.12
N ASP A 81 7.34 -15.18 14.70
CA ASP A 81 8.04 -16.32 14.08
C ASP A 81 8.55 -17.34 15.12
N ASP A 82 9.22 -18.38 14.62
CA ASP A 82 9.86 -19.44 15.41
C ASP A 82 10.94 -18.95 16.38
N LEU A 83 11.50 -17.77 16.11
CA LEU A 83 12.47 -17.10 16.98
C LEU A 83 11.81 -16.13 17.97
N GLY A 84 10.52 -15.86 17.85
CA GLY A 84 9.78 -14.92 18.70
C GLY A 84 9.90 -13.47 18.25
N ARG A 85 10.14 -13.24 16.95
CA ARG A 85 10.20 -11.91 16.33
C ARG A 85 8.85 -11.56 15.72
N ASP A 86 8.44 -10.30 15.84
CA ASP A 86 7.17 -9.82 15.30
C ASP A 86 7.14 -9.86 13.76
N VAL A 87 6.17 -10.57 13.18
CA VAL A 87 6.07 -10.76 11.73
C VAL A 87 5.68 -9.46 11.02
N LEU A 88 4.82 -8.65 11.64
CA LEU A 88 4.36 -7.39 11.06
C LEU A 88 5.51 -6.39 10.88
N SER A 89 6.28 -6.16 11.94
CA SER A 89 7.43 -5.26 11.95
C SER A 89 8.48 -5.68 10.92
N ARG A 90 8.69 -6.99 10.74
CA ARG A 90 9.62 -7.51 9.73
C ARG A 90 9.13 -7.29 8.32
N LEU A 91 7.84 -7.48 8.04
CA LEU A 91 7.26 -7.20 6.71
C LEU A 91 7.33 -5.71 6.38
N LEU A 92 6.95 -4.84 7.32
CA LEU A 92 7.00 -3.39 7.15
C LEU A 92 8.44 -2.89 6.96
N SER A 93 9.38 -3.43 7.73
CA SER A 93 10.80 -3.09 7.62
C SER A 93 11.43 -3.60 6.32
N ALA A 94 11.07 -4.81 5.88
CA ALA A 94 11.54 -5.36 4.61
C ALA A 94 11.01 -4.55 3.42
N ALA A 95 9.75 -4.13 3.47
CA ALA A 95 9.16 -3.26 2.45
C ALA A 95 9.84 -1.88 2.39
N ALA A 96 10.11 -1.28 3.56
CA ALA A 96 10.75 0.03 3.64
C ALA A 96 12.23 0.02 3.21
N ARG A 97 12.94 -1.11 3.34
CA ARG A 97 14.35 -1.21 2.96
C ARG A 97 14.57 -1.48 1.46
N LEU A 98 13.52 -1.80 0.71
CA LEU A 98 13.58 -2.07 -0.73
C LEU A 98 13.47 -0.81 -1.61
N SER A 99 13.19 0.36 -1.01
CA SER A 99 13.15 1.68 -1.69
C SER A 99 14.45 2.44 -1.52
#